data_AF-A0A090N3X6-F1
#
_entry.id   AF-A0A090N3X6-F1
#
_cell.length_a   1.000
_cell.length_b   1.000
_cell.length_c   1.000
_cell.angle_alpha   90.00
_cell.angle_beta   90.00
_cell.angle_gamma   90.00
#
_symmetry.space_group_name_H-M   'P 1'
#
loop_
_entity.id
_entity.type
_entity.pdbx_description
1 polymer ?
#
loop_
_entity_poly.entity_id
_entity_poly.type
_entity_poly.pdbx_seq_one_letter_code
_entity_poly.pdbx_strand_id
1 'polypeptide(L)'
;MAPGRGLGISIAIPIDDVECASVARAIAGASLEVEFLVDDPRASTVVASTRRLMTLARAASVRWSELRGRTIEDVALEIRAGDARFERWTRDAEAVEQASTAEQAAIGLALRTLADAIAGAVGDGDAVRTFTRAREVVRAWAWAVSETVRGKGATERGARRDDACEDMFTWAVARGGTFKCAPCACEVGSSVMREVRAVERVEAGECVARVPWDALLGVEQTVETSSPSPTSEILKQLTRMGDQIIMVIWLTAALDAFECGDASAYEEWAPALRALPTRASSSLAWNADDLGAVAGEDLANRLREYRRSVKVQYDALFPALCEQVPEAFPARAFGDYAKFERAYDIWTSYAMKVQDPDSLQIREVIVPGVFLCNHSLSAHSVRYTSLERGTKAFRLELSRGCVEGEAITISYGRLDNADLLMFYGFSLENNPYDRVSLHSITGDANETQLEALRHASNACEHDLTRLPVCLARDGSLDRVLAQIRILYAPQQFMQWCELDEYHPFVVVDFELEHEILQRLVERLRAMRDEIHTCDDINTPDLTQVASASYWYRHEQMRIMESAITRMESLLHEYATRVRKRNRNQH
;
A
#
# COMPACT_ATOMS: atom_id res chain seq x y z
N MET A 1 50.23 -26.73 -6.23
CA MET A 1 48.82 -26.93 -5.86
C MET A 1 48.11 -25.61 -6.10
N ALA A 2 47.21 -25.55 -7.08
CA ALA A 2 46.35 -24.38 -7.28
C ALA A 2 45.29 -24.36 -6.18
N PRO A 3 44.94 -23.20 -5.59
CA PRO A 3 43.82 -23.13 -4.67
C PRO A 3 42.55 -23.46 -5.44
N GLY A 4 41.83 -24.49 -4.98
CA GLY A 4 40.55 -24.88 -5.56
C GLY A 4 39.60 -23.69 -5.54
N ARG A 5 39.19 -23.23 -6.73
CA ARG A 5 38.01 -22.38 -6.85
C ARG A 5 36.84 -23.24 -6.39
N GLY A 6 36.30 -22.98 -5.20
CA GLY A 6 35.03 -23.56 -4.79
C GLY A 6 34.00 -23.27 -5.88
N LEU A 7 33.16 -24.24 -6.22
CA LEU A 7 32.04 -24.00 -7.13
C LEU A 7 31.13 -22.96 -6.47
N GLY A 8 31.12 -21.73 -6.99
CA GLY A 8 30.15 -20.72 -6.62
C GLY A 8 28.86 -20.93 -7.42
N ILE A 9 27.72 -20.93 -6.74
CA ILE A 9 26.41 -20.92 -7.37
C ILE A 9 25.79 -19.54 -7.19
N SER A 10 25.41 -18.90 -8.28
CA SER A 10 24.77 -17.60 -8.27
C SER A 10 23.24 -17.72 -8.22
N ILE A 11 22.61 -16.88 -7.42
CA ILE A 11 21.16 -16.63 -7.48
C ILE A 11 20.93 -15.17 -7.87
N ALA A 12 20.11 -14.94 -8.89
CA ALA A 12 19.62 -13.61 -9.23
C ALA A 12 18.42 -13.24 -8.34
N ILE A 13 18.37 -11.99 -7.88
CA ILE A 13 17.16 -11.47 -7.23
C ILE A 13 16.15 -11.11 -8.32
N PRO A 14 14.93 -11.69 -8.29
CA PRO A 14 13.88 -11.32 -9.22
C PRO A 14 13.44 -9.89 -8.92
N ILE A 15 13.56 -9.02 -9.91
CA ILE A 15 13.04 -7.65 -9.87
C ILE A 15 12.10 -7.50 -11.05
N ASP A 16 10.80 -7.50 -10.74
CA ASP A 16 9.73 -7.49 -11.73
C ASP A 16 9.47 -6.08 -12.31
N ASP A 17 10.19 -5.07 -11.80
CA ASP A 17 10.04 -3.65 -12.15
C ASP A 17 11.39 -3.05 -12.56
N VAL A 18 11.46 -2.55 -13.80
CA VAL A 18 12.69 -2.03 -14.44
C VAL A 18 13.23 -0.79 -13.72
N GLU A 19 12.35 0.03 -13.14
CA GLU A 19 12.72 1.24 -12.38
C GLU A 19 13.28 0.83 -11.02
N CYS A 20 12.63 -0.15 -10.36
CA CYS A 20 13.13 -0.75 -9.12
C CYS A 20 14.48 -1.42 -9.31
N ALA A 21 14.73 -2.03 -10.48
CA ALA A 21 16.03 -2.63 -10.81
C ALA A 21 17.12 -1.57 -10.99
N SER A 22 16.75 -0.35 -11.39
CA SER A 22 17.68 0.76 -11.54
C SER A 22 18.03 1.37 -10.19
N VAL A 23 17.04 1.54 -9.30
CA VAL A 23 17.26 1.93 -7.89
C VAL A 23 18.10 0.88 -7.16
N ALA A 24 17.77 -0.41 -7.33
CA ALA A 24 18.52 -1.49 -6.72
C ALA A 24 19.98 -1.50 -7.18
N ARG A 25 20.23 -1.26 -8.48
CA ARG A 25 21.59 -1.14 -9.02
C ARG A 25 22.36 0.08 -8.51
N ALA A 26 21.68 1.21 -8.37
CA ALA A 26 22.28 2.43 -7.82
C ALA A 26 22.68 2.27 -6.35
N ILE A 27 21.87 1.57 -5.55
CA ILE A 27 22.08 1.47 -4.10
C ILE A 27 22.96 0.27 -3.72
N ALA A 28 22.78 -0.88 -4.36
CA ALA A 28 23.43 -2.13 -3.97
C ALA A 28 24.53 -2.61 -4.95
N GLY A 29 24.79 -1.83 -6.01
CA GLY A 29 25.84 -2.10 -7.00
C GLY A 29 25.33 -2.74 -8.29
N ALA A 30 26.22 -2.89 -9.29
CA ALA A 30 25.84 -3.23 -10.67
C ALA A 30 25.28 -4.64 -10.87
N SER A 31 25.58 -5.60 -9.99
CA SER A 31 25.12 -6.99 -10.09
C SER A 31 24.03 -7.27 -9.07
N LEU A 32 22.88 -7.76 -9.57
CA LEU A 32 21.75 -8.24 -8.77
C LEU A 32 21.86 -9.73 -8.44
N GLU A 33 23.05 -10.30 -8.60
CA GLU A 33 23.34 -11.70 -8.29
C GLU A 33 24.10 -11.83 -6.97
N VAL A 34 23.77 -12.89 -6.23
CA VAL A 34 24.46 -13.31 -5.01
C VAL A 34 25.12 -14.64 -5.27
N GLU A 35 26.44 -14.69 -5.10
CA GLU A 35 27.22 -15.92 -5.16
C GLU A 35 27.22 -16.61 -3.79
N PHE A 36 26.80 -17.88 -3.77
CA PHE A 36 26.91 -18.78 -2.64
C PHE A 36 28.02 -19.78 -2.93
N LEU A 37 29.00 -19.88 -2.04
CA LEU A 37 30.07 -20.86 -2.17
C LEU A 37 29.59 -22.24 -1.69
N VAL A 38 29.67 -23.23 -2.56
CA VAL A 38 29.41 -24.63 -2.24
C VAL A 38 30.69 -25.21 -1.62
N ASP A 39 30.54 -25.97 -0.54
CA ASP A 39 31.60 -26.59 0.29
C ASP A 39 32.29 -25.75 1.39
N ASP A 40 31.67 -24.69 1.94
CA ASP A 40 32.25 -24.06 3.14
C ASP A 40 31.69 -24.67 4.46
N PRO A 41 32.53 -25.37 5.25
CA PRO A 41 32.15 -25.93 6.55
C PRO A 41 31.94 -24.88 7.65
N ARG A 42 32.06 -23.57 7.37
CA ARG A 42 31.84 -22.50 8.34
C ARG A 42 30.55 -21.75 8.04
N ALA A 43 29.68 -21.64 9.05
CA ALA A 43 28.46 -20.83 9.01
C ALA A 43 28.69 -19.37 8.55
N SER A 44 29.93 -18.85 8.63
CA SER A 44 30.27 -17.46 8.32
C SER A 44 30.09 -17.05 6.85
N THR A 45 30.36 -17.91 5.86
CA THR A 45 30.22 -17.54 4.43
C THR A 45 28.79 -17.58 3.96
N VAL A 46 28.01 -18.60 4.36
CA VAL A 46 26.56 -18.63 4.12
C VAL A 46 25.90 -17.40 4.74
N VAL A 47 26.25 -17.04 5.98
CA VAL A 47 25.72 -15.82 6.61
C VAL A 47 26.12 -14.54 5.86
N ALA A 48 27.36 -14.46 5.33
CA ALA A 48 27.78 -13.32 4.52
C ALA A 48 27.02 -13.22 3.18
N SER A 49 26.82 -14.34 2.48
CA SER A 49 26.01 -14.38 1.26
C SER A 49 24.54 -14.08 1.55
N THR A 50 23.99 -14.59 2.65
CA THR A 50 22.63 -14.27 3.12
C THR A 50 22.47 -12.79 3.47
N ARG A 51 23.47 -12.18 4.11
CA ARG A 51 23.49 -10.73 4.37
C ARG A 51 23.43 -9.93 3.06
N ARG A 52 24.26 -10.31 2.08
CA ARG A 52 24.24 -9.65 0.75
C ARG A 52 22.90 -9.83 0.04
N LEU A 53 22.31 -11.03 0.11
CA LEU A 53 20.96 -11.29 -0.38
C LEU A 53 19.93 -10.37 0.28
N MET A 54 19.98 -10.22 1.60
CA MET A 54 19.06 -9.34 2.32
C MET A 54 19.22 -7.87 1.91
N THR A 55 20.45 -7.39 1.73
CA THR A 55 20.72 -6.01 1.29
C THR A 55 20.17 -5.74 -0.11
N LEU A 56 20.41 -6.67 -1.05
CA LEU A 56 19.83 -6.58 -2.39
C LEU A 56 18.30 -6.71 -2.37
N ALA A 57 17.75 -7.59 -1.52
CA ALA A 57 16.31 -7.76 -1.38
C ALA A 57 15.63 -6.50 -0.84
N ARG A 58 16.26 -5.76 0.10
CA ARG A 58 15.77 -4.45 0.55
C ARG A 58 15.73 -3.44 -0.59
N ALA A 59 16.79 -3.40 -1.39
CA ALA A 59 16.86 -2.50 -2.54
C ALA A 59 15.80 -2.83 -3.60
N ALA A 60 15.62 -4.12 -3.91
CA ALA A 60 14.58 -4.62 -4.80
C ALA A 60 13.15 -4.56 -4.21
N SER A 61 13.02 -4.28 -2.91
CA SER A 61 11.74 -4.20 -2.22
C SER A 61 11.02 -2.87 -2.36
N VAL A 62 11.70 -1.89 -2.91
CA VAL A 62 11.22 -0.52 -3.07
C VAL A 62 10.45 -0.45 -4.38
N ARG A 63 9.14 -0.14 -4.33
CA ARG A 63 8.34 0.15 -5.54
C ARG A 63 8.39 1.64 -5.88
N TRP A 64 8.43 2.00 -7.16
CA TRP A 64 8.42 3.41 -7.57
C TRP A 64 7.18 4.17 -7.09
N SER A 65 6.00 3.56 -7.19
CA SER A 65 4.74 4.12 -6.67
C SER A 65 4.76 4.31 -5.14
N GLU A 66 5.55 3.52 -4.43
CA GLU A 66 5.75 3.56 -2.98
C GLU A 66 6.86 4.51 -2.53
N LEU A 67 7.57 5.12 -3.48
CA LEU A 67 8.48 6.23 -3.23
C LEU A 67 7.75 7.56 -3.12
N ARG A 68 6.41 7.62 -3.25
CA ARG A 68 5.65 8.89 -3.05
C ARG A 68 6.06 9.53 -1.72
N GLY A 69 6.63 10.74 -1.81
CA GLY A 69 7.14 11.48 -0.64
C GLY A 69 8.49 11.01 -0.06
N ARG A 70 9.17 10.02 -0.66
CA ARG A 70 10.48 9.47 -0.25
C ARG A 70 11.54 9.65 -1.36
N THR A 71 12.81 9.78 -0.98
CA THR A 71 13.98 9.88 -1.91
C THR A 71 14.82 8.63 -1.97
N ILE A 72 15.74 8.58 -2.94
CA ILE A 72 16.72 7.49 -3.08
C ILE A 72 17.62 7.42 -1.84
N GLU A 73 17.97 8.56 -1.25
CA GLU A 73 18.79 8.65 -0.03
C GLU A 73 18.04 8.11 1.18
N ASP A 74 16.77 8.46 1.35
CA ASP A 74 15.92 7.91 2.43
C ASP A 74 15.87 6.38 2.36
N VAL A 75 15.79 5.87 1.12
CA VAL A 75 15.78 4.44 0.85
C VAL A 75 17.15 3.83 1.07
N ALA A 76 18.23 4.48 0.66
CA ALA A 76 19.59 4.01 0.89
C ALA A 76 19.93 3.96 2.38
N LEU A 77 19.47 4.93 3.16
CA LEU A 77 19.62 4.96 4.61
C LEU A 77 18.81 3.85 5.28
N GLU A 78 17.58 3.60 4.83
CA GLU A 78 16.77 2.46 5.29
C GLU A 78 17.46 1.12 4.98
N ILE A 79 18.02 0.95 3.78
CA ILE A 79 18.75 -0.25 3.37
C ILE A 79 19.99 -0.47 4.25
N ARG A 80 20.79 0.59 4.48
CA ARG A 80 21.98 0.52 5.35
C ARG A 80 21.60 0.21 6.80
N ALA A 81 20.52 0.83 7.30
CA ALA A 81 20.03 0.56 8.64
C ALA A 81 19.57 -0.89 8.80
N GLY A 82 18.85 -1.42 7.80
CA GLY A 82 18.46 -2.83 7.76
C GLY A 82 19.64 -3.78 7.71
N ASP A 83 20.66 -3.49 6.90
CA ASP A 83 21.90 -4.29 6.83
C ASP A 83 22.64 -4.30 8.18
N ALA A 84 22.77 -3.15 8.83
CA ALA A 84 23.36 -3.03 10.15
C ALA A 84 22.56 -3.79 11.24
N ARG A 85 21.22 -3.76 11.15
CA ARG A 85 20.34 -4.56 12.04
C ARG A 85 20.54 -6.05 11.84
N PHE A 86 20.57 -6.52 10.59
CA PHE A 86 20.81 -7.94 10.28
C PHE A 86 22.18 -8.39 10.79
N GLU A 87 23.22 -7.60 10.54
CA GLU A 87 24.58 -7.88 11.04
C GLU A 87 24.61 -7.97 12.57
N ARG A 88 23.94 -7.04 13.26
CA ARG A 88 23.83 -7.07 14.73
C ARG A 88 23.15 -8.34 15.21
N TRP A 89 22.02 -8.72 14.62
CA TRP A 89 21.32 -9.96 14.94
C TRP A 89 22.19 -11.21 14.75
N THR A 90 22.96 -11.28 13.66
CA THR A 90 23.87 -12.43 13.44
C THR A 90 25.00 -12.53 14.46
N ARG A 91 25.32 -11.44 15.17
CA ARG A 91 26.30 -11.42 16.27
C ARG A 91 25.66 -11.66 17.63
N ASP A 92 24.46 -11.10 17.84
CA ASP A 92 23.70 -11.13 19.09
C ASP A 92 22.20 -11.21 18.76
N ALA A 93 21.62 -12.39 18.96
CA ALA A 93 20.25 -12.70 18.54
C ALA A 93 19.16 -12.01 19.41
N GLU A 94 19.52 -11.44 20.57
CA GLU A 94 18.57 -10.87 21.53
C GLU A 94 18.26 -9.38 21.28
N ALA A 95 19.08 -8.68 20.48
CA ALA A 95 19.03 -7.22 20.33
C ALA A 95 18.44 -6.76 18.97
N VAL A 96 17.18 -7.14 18.70
CA VAL A 96 16.49 -6.77 17.45
C VAL A 96 15.46 -5.66 17.71
N GLU A 97 15.48 -4.62 16.89
CA GLU A 97 14.45 -3.55 16.90
C GLU A 97 13.25 -3.94 16.02
N GLN A 98 12.13 -3.23 16.19
CA GLN A 98 10.94 -3.41 15.38
C GLN A 98 11.23 -3.24 13.87
N ALA A 99 10.81 -4.19 13.03
CA ALA A 99 10.95 -4.06 11.57
C ALA A 99 10.00 -3.02 10.97
N SER A 100 10.50 -2.32 9.96
CA SER A 100 9.66 -1.55 9.03
C SER A 100 8.92 -2.47 8.05
N THR A 101 7.87 -1.96 7.40
CA THR A 101 7.19 -2.67 6.31
C THR A 101 8.14 -3.03 5.16
N ALA A 102 9.15 -2.18 4.88
CA ALA A 102 10.14 -2.48 3.85
C ALA A 102 11.08 -3.63 4.26
N GLU A 103 11.43 -3.71 5.54
CA GLU A 103 12.18 -4.84 6.09
C GLU A 103 11.41 -6.16 5.92
N GLN A 104 10.10 -6.15 6.20
CA GLN A 104 9.22 -7.30 5.96
C GLN A 104 9.17 -7.67 4.47
N ALA A 105 9.10 -6.68 3.57
CA ALA A 105 9.10 -6.92 2.13
C ALA A 105 10.41 -7.58 1.66
N ALA A 106 11.54 -7.12 2.19
CA ALA A 106 12.85 -7.69 1.91
C ALA A 106 12.95 -9.15 2.40
N ILE A 107 12.45 -9.44 3.60
CA ILE A 107 12.36 -10.80 4.14
C ILE A 107 11.56 -11.70 3.19
N GLY A 108 10.36 -11.26 2.80
CA GLY A 108 9.50 -12.01 1.89
C GLY A 108 10.17 -12.30 0.55
N LEU A 109 10.78 -11.29 -0.06
CA LEU A 109 11.52 -11.45 -1.32
C LEU A 109 12.70 -12.42 -1.19
N ALA A 110 13.51 -12.30 -0.14
CA ALA A 110 14.64 -13.19 0.08
C ALA A 110 14.20 -14.65 0.29
N LEU A 111 13.14 -14.87 1.08
CA LEU A 111 12.59 -16.22 1.31
C LEU A 111 12.04 -16.83 0.02
N ARG A 112 11.35 -16.05 -0.80
CA ARG A 112 10.83 -16.53 -2.10
C ARG A 112 11.97 -16.85 -3.07
N THR A 113 12.96 -15.96 -3.18
CA THR A 113 14.14 -16.14 -4.02
C THR A 113 14.88 -17.44 -3.67
N LEU A 114 15.07 -17.71 -2.37
CA LEU A 114 15.69 -18.95 -1.91
C LEU A 114 14.82 -20.19 -2.17
N ALA A 115 13.50 -20.08 -2.04
CA ALA A 115 12.60 -21.19 -2.35
C ALA A 115 12.65 -21.57 -3.84
N ASP A 116 12.67 -20.58 -4.73
CA ASP A 116 12.79 -20.81 -6.17
C ASP A 116 14.16 -21.38 -6.53
N ALA A 117 15.23 -20.91 -5.90
CA ALA A 117 16.58 -21.47 -6.09
C ALA A 117 16.67 -22.94 -5.63
N ILE A 118 16.04 -23.30 -4.51
CA ILE A 118 15.95 -24.70 -4.04
C ILE A 118 15.20 -25.55 -5.07
N ALA A 119 14.07 -25.06 -5.59
CA ALA A 119 13.29 -25.77 -6.59
C ALA A 119 14.00 -25.89 -7.94
N GLY A 120 14.85 -24.94 -8.30
CA GLY A 120 15.67 -24.97 -9.52
C GLY A 120 16.92 -25.85 -9.43
N ALA A 121 17.44 -26.10 -8.22
CA ALA A 121 18.66 -26.88 -7.98
C ALA A 121 18.43 -28.41 -7.99
N VAL A 122 17.43 -28.90 -8.72
CA VAL A 122 17.08 -30.33 -8.78
C VAL A 122 18.27 -31.15 -9.29
N GLY A 123 18.75 -32.09 -8.47
CA GLY A 123 19.89 -32.95 -8.77
C GLY A 123 21.24 -32.45 -8.23
N ASP A 124 21.31 -31.22 -7.69
CA ASP A 124 22.48 -30.69 -7.00
C ASP A 124 22.23 -30.65 -5.48
N GLY A 125 22.61 -31.73 -4.80
CA GLY A 125 22.38 -31.87 -3.36
C GLY A 125 23.12 -30.85 -2.51
N ASP A 126 24.22 -30.28 -2.99
CA ASP A 126 25.05 -29.35 -2.22
C ASP A 126 24.49 -27.93 -2.32
N ALA A 127 24.01 -27.55 -3.51
CA ALA A 127 23.22 -26.34 -3.72
C ALA A 127 21.96 -26.32 -2.85
N VAL A 128 21.18 -27.40 -2.87
CA VAL A 128 19.95 -27.54 -2.07
C VAL A 128 20.23 -27.36 -0.58
N ARG A 129 21.29 -28.00 -0.05
CA ARG A 129 21.68 -27.83 1.36
C ARG A 129 22.07 -26.39 1.68
N THR A 130 22.85 -25.76 0.81
CA THR A 130 23.33 -24.39 0.99
C THR A 130 22.18 -23.38 1.02
N PHE A 131 21.27 -23.44 0.05
CA PHE A 131 20.11 -22.56 -0.01
C PHE A 131 19.10 -22.82 1.11
N THR A 132 18.92 -24.08 1.50
CA THR A 132 18.10 -24.42 2.67
C THR A 132 18.67 -23.78 3.93
N ARG A 133 19.98 -23.84 4.13
CA ARG A 133 20.63 -23.21 5.28
C ARG A 133 20.48 -21.68 5.26
N ALA A 134 20.67 -21.05 4.11
CA ALA A 134 20.43 -19.62 3.94
C ALA A 134 18.96 -19.25 4.27
N ARG A 135 18.00 -20.07 3.86
CA ARG A 135 16.57 -19.87 4.13
C ARG A 135 16.25 -19.99 5.62
N GLU A 136 16.89 -20.92 6.33
CA GLU A 136 16.78 -21.04 7.79
C GLU A 136 17.31 -19.80 8.51
N VAL A 137 18.43 -19.22 8.06
CA VAL A 137 18.97 -17.98 8.63
C VAL A 137 17.98 -16.83 8.47
N VAL A 138 17.40 -16.65 7.28
CA VAL A 138 16.39 -15.60 7.05
C VAL A 138 15.13 -15.85 7.88
N ARG A 139 14.67 -17.10 8.02
CA ARG A 139 13.52 -17.46 8.87
C ARG A 139 13.75 -17.13 10.35
N ALA A 140 14.92 -17.50 10.87
CA ALA A 140 15.27 -17.22 12.27
C ALA A 140 15.32 -15.72 12.55
N TRP A 141 15.87 -14.95 11.62
CA TRP A 141 15.87 -13.49 11.73
C TRP A 141 14.47 -12.88 11.62
N ALA A 142 13.66 -13.36 10.67
CA ALA A 142 12.26 -12.96 10.55
C ALA A 142 11.48 -13.22 11.85
N TRP A 143 11.73 -14.35 12.51
CA TRP A 143 11.14 -14.67 13.81
C TRP A 143 11.57 -13.69 14.90
N ALA A 144 12.88 -13.45 15.06
CA ALA A 144 13.40 -12.52 16.08
C ALA A 144 12.83 -11.10 15.93
N VAL A 145 12.72 -10.64 14.68
CA VAL A 145 12.06 -9.37 14.34
C VAL A 145 10.56 -9.38 14.69
N SER A 146 9.89 -10.52 14.56
CA SER A 146 8.45 -10.67 14.81
C SER A 146 8.10 -10.64 16.30
N GLU A 147 8.92 -11.23 17.17
CA GLU A 147 8.67 -11.27 18.62
C GLU A 147 8.56 -9.88 19.23
N THR A 148 9.35 -8.92 18.75
CA THR A 148 9.25 -7.51 19.19
C THR A 148 7.93 -6.84 18.81
N VAL A 149 7.23 -7.34 17.80
CA VAL A 149 6.00 -6.74 17.26
C VAL A 149 4.74 -7.31 17.92
N ARG A 150 4.80 -8.55 18.41
CA ARG A 150 3.64 -9.29 18.96
C ARG A 150 3.01 -8.65 20.21
N GLY A 151 3.67 -7.64 20.81
CA GLY A 151 3.23 -6.98 22.04
C GLY A 151 1.94 -6.13 21.97
N LYS A 152 1.22 -6.07 20.83
CA LYS A 152 0.01 -5.20 20.69
C LYS A 152 -1.17 -5.81 19.91
N GLY A 153 -1.19 -7.12 19.64
CA GLY A 153 -2.30 -7.78 18.93
C GLY A 153 -3.48 -8.10 19.86
N ALA A 154 -4.66 -7.59 19.53
CA ALA A 154 -5.88 -7.65 20.33
C ALA A 154 -6.22 -9.05 20.88
N THR A 155 -6.63 -9.04 22.15
CA THR A 155 -7.16 -10.15 22.95
C THR A 155 -8.29 -10.93 22.28
N GLU A 156 -8.31 -12.24 22.55
CA GLU A 156 -9.26 -13.31 22.22
C GLU A 156 -10.77 -13.06 22.47
N ARG A 157 -11.22 -11.83 22.75
CA ARG A 157 -12.62 -11.60 23.15
C ARG A 157 -13.53 -11.52 21.93
N GLY A 158 -14.35 -12.55 21.75
CA GLY A 158 -15.58 -12.47 20.94
C GLY A 158 -15.45 -12.89 19.47
N ALA A 159 -14.45 -13.70 19.10
CA ALA A 159 -14.43 -14.32 17.78
C ALA A 159 -15.66 -15.22 17.59
N ARG A 160 -16.50 -14.88 16.61
CA ARG A 160 -17.70 -15.63 16.22
C ARG A 160 -17.52 -16.22 14.84
N ARG A 161 -18.22 -17.32 14.62
CA ARG A 161 -18.34 -17.95 13.31
C ARG A 161 -19.12 -17.03 12.36
N ASP A 162 -18.68 -16.93 11.12
CA ASP A 162 -19.41 -16.28 10.02
C ASP A 162 -19.71 -17.34 8.96
N ASP A 163 -20.96 -17.84 8.94
CA ASP A 163 -21.33 -18.99 8.12
C ASP A 163 -21.13 -18.73 6.62
N ALA A 164 -21.37 -17.51 6.13
CA ALA A 164 -21.15 -17.18 4.73
C ALA A 164 -19.66 -17.25 4.35
N CYS A 165 -18.77 -16.80 5.25
CA CYS A 165 -17.34 -16.93 5.03
C CYS A 165 -16.87 -18.38 5.12
N GLU A 166 -17.40 -19.18 6.05
CA GLU A 166 -17.10 -20.62 6.16
C GLU A 166 -17.51 -21.40 4.91
N ASP A 167 -18.69 -21.10 4.36
CA ASP A 167 -19.18 -21.68 3.12
C ASP A 167 -18.25 -21.33 1.94
N MET A 168 -17.77 -20.09 1.88
CA MET A 168 -16.79 -19.66 0.87
C MET A 168 -15.46 -20.42 1.00
N PHE A 169 -14.93 -20.60 2.22
CA PHE A 169 -13.70 -21.37 2.43
C PHE A 169 -13.89 -22.83 1.97
N THR A 170 -15.00 -23.45 2.36
CA THR A 170 -15.36 -24.81 1.97
C THR A 170 -15.46 -24.94 0.44
N TRP A 171 -16.13 -23.99 -0.21
CA TRP A 171 -16.23 -23.91 -1.66
C TRP A 171 -14.86 -23.75 -2.33
N ALA A 172 -14.00 -22.87 -1.83
CA ALA A 172 -12.66 -22.66 -2.38
C ALA A 172 -11.80 -23.92 -2.24
N VAL A 173 -11.89 -24.63 -1.10
CA VAL A 173 -11.21 -25.92 -0.87
C VAL A 173 -11.71 -27.00 -1.84
N ALA A 174 -13.02 -27.07 -2.08
CA ALA A 174 -13.59 -28.00 -3.05
C ALA A 174 -13.07 -27.78 -4.49
N ARG A 175 -12.59 -26.56 -4.80
CA ARG A 175 -11.96 -26.19 -6.07
C ARG A 175 -10.43 -26.30 -6.05
N GLY A 176 -9.85 -26.90 -5.02
CA GLY A 176 -8.39 -27.09 -4.88
C GLY A 176 -7.65 -25.97 -4.14
N GLY A 177 -8.39 -25.08 -3.47
CA GLY A 177 -7.83 -24.12 -2.52
C GLY A 177 -7.29 -24.80 -1.27
N THR A 178 -6.29 -24.17 -0.63
CA THR A 178 -5.72 -24.63 0.65
C THR A 178 -5.55 -23.46 1.58
N PHE A 179 -5.98 -23.60 2.84
CA PHE A 179 -5.91 -22.57 3.86
C PHE A 179 -5.33 -23.14 5.16
N LYS A 180 -4.35 -22.44 5.75
CA LYS A 180 -3.88 -22.62 7.13
C LYS A 180 -4.51 -21.57 8.06
N CYS A 181 -5.67 -21.07 7.67
CA CYS A 181 -6.44 -20.06 8.39
C CYS A 181 -7.94 -20.33 8.27
N ALA A 182 -8.70 -19.74 9.18
CA ALA A 182 -10.15 -19.80 9.20
C ALA A 182 -10.75 -18.39 9.35
N PRO A 183 -11.93 -18.13 8.78
CA PRO A 183 -12.61 -16.86 8.93
C PRO A 183 -13.16 -16.70 10.35
N CYS A 184 -13.20 -15.47 10.83
CA CYS A 184 -13.93 -15.13 12.05
C CYS A 184 -14.46 -13.70 12.01
N ALA A 185 -15.48 -13.43 12.82
CA ALA A 185 -16.03 -12.11 13.05
C ALA A 185 -15.70 -11.68 14.49
N CYS A 186 -15.02 -10.55 14.65
CA CYS A 186 -14.62 -10.01 15.95
C CYS A 186 -15.31 -8.68 16.24
N GLU A 187 -15.71 -8.48 17.50
CA GLU A 187 -16.27 -7.21 17.95
C GLU A 187 -15.14 -6.20 18.15
N VAL A 188 -15.18 -5.09 17.40
CA VAL A 188 -14.23 -3.97 17.49
C VAL A 188 -15.04 -2.71 17.79
N GLY A 189 -15.04 -2.30 19.06
CA GLY A 189 -15.90 -1.21 19.54
C GLY A 189 -17.38 -1.58 19.40
N SER A 190 -18.14 -0.74 18.68
CA SER A 190 -19.54 -0.99 18.32
C SER A 190 -19.73 -1.73 16.99
N SER A 191 -18.64 -2.08 16.31
CA SER A 191 -18.64 -2.69 14.98
C SER A 191 -18.22 -4.16 15.01
N VAL A 192 -18.59 -4.90 13.97
CA VAL A 192 -18.12 -6.28 13.76
C VAL A 192 -17.16 -6.27 12.58
N MET A 193 -15.93 -6.70 12.82
CA MET A 193 -14.87 -6.79 11.83
C MET A 193 -14.68 -8.26 11.45
N ARG A 194 -14.81 -8.56 10.15
CA ARG A 194 -14.42 -9.87 9.62
C ARG A 194 -12.91 -9.92 9.47
N GLU A 195 -12.32 -11.05 9.81
CA GLU A 195 -10.90 -11.31 9.65
C GLU A 195 -10.62 -12.79 9.40
N VAL A 196 -9.36 -13.13 9.18
CA VAL A 196 -8.90 -14.53 9.17
C VAL A 196 -7.84 -14.73 10.23
N ARG A 197 -7.93 -15.86 10.93
CA ARG A 197 -6.97 -16.26 11.98
C ARG A 197 -6.27 -17.54 11.60
N ALA A 198 -4.99 -17.63 11.96
CA ALA A 198 -4.22 -18.84 11.76
C ALA A 198 -4.82 -19.99 12.59
N VAL A 199 -5.02 -21.16 11.98
CA VAL A 199 -5.50 -22.37 12.70
C VAL A 199 -4.36 -23.25 13.20
N GLU A 200 -3.14 -22.93 12.80
CA GLU A 200 -1.91 -23.56 13.22
C GLU A 200 -0.77 -22.53 13.16
N ARG A 201 0.40 -22.89 13.67
CA ARG A 201 1.61 -22.07 13.50
C ARG A 201 2.02 -22.05 12.02
N VAL A 202 2.30 -20.86 11.48
CA VAL A 202 2.78 -20.68 10.11
C VAL A 202 4.10 -19.91 10.12
N GLU A 203 5.14 -20.51 9.54
CA GLU A 203 6.47 -19.90 9.51
C GLU A 203 6.59 -18.83 8.42
N ALA A 204 7.57 -17.93 8.57
CA ALA A 204 7.92 -17.03 7.48
C ALA A 204 8.36 -17.81 6.22
N GLY A 205 7.89 -17.38 5.06
CA GLY A 205 8.10 -17.99 3.76
C GLY A 205 7.25 -19.24 3.52
N GLU A 206 6.25 -19.50 4.37
CA GLU A 206 5.19 -20.47 4.09
C GLU A 206 3.96 -19.80 3.48
N CYS A 207 3.22 -20.59 2.71
CA CYS A 207 1.95 -20.20 2.12
C CYS A 207 0.81 -20.47 3.12
N VAL A 208 0.12 -19.42 3.56
CA VAL A 208 -1.03 -19.54 4.46
C VAL A 208 -2.34 -19.75 3.70
N ALA A 209 -2.42 -19.26 2.46
CA ALA A 209 -3.55 -19.46 1.58
C ALA A 209 -3.09 -19.61 0.14
N ARG A 210 -3.52 -20.67 -0.54
CA ARG A 210 -3.33 -20.86 -1.99
C ARG A 210 -4.70 -21.02 -2.63
N VAL A 211 -5.02 -20.18 -3.60
CA VAL A 211 -6.32 -20.19 -4.29
C VAL A 211 -6.09 -20.38 -5.79
N PRO A 212 -6.59 -21.47 -6.40
CA PRO A 212 -6.46 -21.72 -7.84
C PRO A 212 -7.04 -20.59 -8.69
N TRP A 213 -6.50 -20.42 -9.91
CA TRP A 213 -6.88 -19.34 -10.83
C TRP A 213 -8.37 -19.34 -11.17
N ASP A 214 -8.97 -20.52 -11.33
CA ASP A 214 -10.39 -20.74 -11.64
C ASP A 214 -11.32 -20.56 -10.43
N ALA A 215 -10.76 -20.37 -9.22
CA ALA A 215 -11.49 -20.05 -8.01
C ALA A 215 -11.40 -18.56 -7.62
N LEU A 216 -10.74 -17.73 -8.43
CA LEU A 216 -10.70 -16.28 -8.25
C LEU A 216 -11.95 -15.60 -8.84
N LEU A 217 -12.22 -14.36 -8.43
CA LEU A 217 -13.25 -13.53 -9.04
C LEU A 217 -12.58 -12.43 -9.86
N GLY A 218 -12.52 -12.64 -11.18
CA GLY A 218 -12.00 -11.68 -12.15
C GLY A 218 -12.61 -11.92 -13.53
N VAL A 219 -12.31 -11.04 -14.49
CA VAL A 219 -12.94 -11.04 -15.83
C VAL A 219 -12.84 -12.40 -16.52
N GLU A 220 -11.65 -13.01 -16.51
CA GLU A 220 -11.41 -14.31 -17.15
C GLU A 220 -12.28 -15.40 -16.52
N GLN A 221 -12.33 -15.47 -15.20
CA GLN A 221 -13.09 -16.49 -14.47
C GLN A 221 -14.60 -16.29 -14.64
N THR A 222 -15.08 -15.06 -14.51
CA THR A 222 -16.51 -14.79 -14.34
C THR A 222 -17.19 -14.34 -15.63
N VAL A 223 -16.51 -13.65 -16.54
CA VAL A 223 -17.12 -13.15 -17.78
C VAL A 223 -16.78 -14.07 -18.94
N GLU A 224 -15.54 -14.57 -19.03
CA GLU A 224 -15.11 -15.38 -20.17
C GLU A 224 -15.46 -16.86 -20.02
N THR A 225 -15.30 -17.44 -18.83
CA THR A 225 -15.47 -18.89 -18.60
C THR A 225 -16.78 -19.33 -17.96
N SER A 226 -17.61 -18.41 -17.47
CA SER A 226 -18.85 -18.72 -16.77
C SER A 226 -20.00 -19.16 -17.67
N SER A 227 -21.09 -19.62 -17.04
CA SER A 227 -22.36 -19.87 -17.73
C SER A 227 -22.84 -18.59 -18.43
N PRO A 228 -23.25 -18.67 -19.71
CA PRO A 228 -23.59 -17.49 -20.49
C PRO A 228 -24.81 -16.78 -19.92
N SER A 229 -24.62 -15.54 -19.46
CA SER A 229 -25.70 -14.59 -19.19
C SER A 229 -25.71 -13.50 -20.27
N PRO A 230 -26.87 -12.88 -20.57
CA PRO A 230 -26.93 -11.77 -21.52
C PRO A 230 -25.92 -10.66 -21.16
N THR A 231 -25.76 -10.35 -19.88
CA THR A 231 -24.74 -9.40 -19.39
C THR A 231 -23.32 -9.86 -19.75
N SER A 232 -22.95 -11.11 -19.44
CA SER A 232 -21.59 -11.62 -19.69
C SER A 232 -21.25 -11.66 -21.18
N GLU A 233 -22.21 -12.01 -22.05
CA GLU A 233 -22.01 -12.03 -23.51
C GLU A 233 -21.71 -10.64 -24.09
N ILE A 234 -22.34 -9.59 -23.56
CA ILE A 234 -22.01 -8.22 -23.95
C ILE A 234 -20.67 -7.79 -23.35
N LEU A 235 -20.39 -8.12 -22.08
CA LEU A 235 -19.14 -7.75 -21.42
C LEU A 235 -17.90 -8.36 -22.10
N LYS A 236 -18.00 -9.58 -22.67
CA LYS A 236 -16.94 -10.19 -23.51
C LYS A 236 -16.51 -9.30 -24.68
N GLN A 237 -17.43 -8.48 -25.20
CA GLN A 237 -17.16 -7.56 -26.33
C GLN A 237 -16.60 -6.21 -25.86
N LEU A 238 -16.70 -5.91 -24.56
CA LEU A 238 -16.35 -4.63 -23.95
C LEU A 238 -15.06 -4.68 -23.13
N THR A 239 -14.30 -5.78 -23.18
CA THR A 239 -13.08 -5.98 -22.37
C THR A 239 -12.02 -4.87 -22.49
N ARG A 240 -12.07 -4.04 -23.54
CA ARG A 240 -11.24 -2.84 -23.68
C ARG A 240 -11.53 -1.72 -22.65
N MET A 241 -12.64 -1.80 -21.93
CA MET A 241 -13.01 -0.82 -20.91
C MET A 241 -12.21 -0.99 -19.60
N GLY A 242 -11.47 -2.09 -19.45
CA GLY A 242 -10.64 -2.41 -18.27
C GLY A 242 -11.35 -3.30 -17.25
N ASP A 243 -10.57 -4.10 -16.52
CA ASP A 243 -11.10 -5.14 -15.61
C ASP A 243 -12.05 -4.57 -14.56
N GLN A 244 -11.74 -3.40 -13.98
CA GLN A 244 -12.54 -2.76 -12.95
C GLN A 244 -13.99 -2.54 -13.39
N ILE A 245 -14.23 -1.79 -14.47
CA ILE A 245 -15.60 -1.45 -14.86
C ILE A 245 -16.39 -2.68 -15.32
N ILE A 246 -15.74 -3.63 -16.00
CA ILE A 246 -16.36 -4.90 -16.38
C ILE A 246 -16.82 -5.66 -15.15
N MET A 247 -15.97 -5.77 -14.14
CA MET A 247 -16.28 -6.50 -12.91
C MET A 247 -17.27 -5.76 -12.02
N VAL A 248 -17.28 -4.42 -12.01
CA VAL A 248 -18.32 -3.65 -11.33
C VAL A 248 -19.69 -3.91 -11.96
N ILE A 249 -19.80 -3.90 -13.30
CA ILE A 249 -21.06 -4.21 -13.99
C ILE A 249 -21.50 -5.65 -13.72
N TRP A 250 -20.57 -6.61 -13.79
CA TRP A 250 -20.86 -8.01 -13.50
C TRP A 250 -21.31 -8.21 -12.04
N LEU A 251 -20.65 -7.57 -11.08
CA LEU A 251 -21.02 -7.61 -9.66
C LEU A 251 -22.40 -6.98 -9.42
N THR A 252 -22.72 -5.85 -10.06
CA THR A 252 -24.05 -5.24 -9.97
C THR A 252 -25.13 -6.21 -10.45
N ALA A 253 -24.92 -6.88 -11.59
CA ALA A 253 -25.86 -7.87 -12.10
C ALA A 253 -25.98 -9.09 -11.18
N ALA A 254 -24.86 -9.61 -10.68
CA ALA A 254 -24.82 -10.78 -9.81
C ALA A 254 -25.53 -10.52 -8.48
N LEU A 255 -25.22 -9.40 -7.81
CA LEU A 255 -25.85 -9.04 -6.54
C LEU A 255 -27.36 -8.83 -6.69
N ASP A 256 -27.78 -8.12 -7.74
CA ASP A 256 -29.21 -7.91 -8.03
C ASP A 256 -29.94 -9.23 -8.35
N ALA A 257 -29.28 -10.17 -9.03
CA ALA A 257 -29.81 -11.49 -9.32
C ALA A 257 -30.06 -12.33 -8.06
N PHE A 258 -29.18 -12.25 -7.05
CA PHE A 258 -29.42 -12.87 -5.74
C PHE A 258 -30.57 -12.20 -4.98
N GLU A 259 -30.70 -10.88 -5.07
CA GLU A 259 -31.79 -10.14 -4.42
C GLU A 259 -33.16 -10.49 -5.01
N CYS A 260 -33.25 -10.76 -6.32
CA CYS A 260 -34.51 -11.11 -6.98
C CYS A 260 -34.80 -12.62 -7.09
N GLY A 261 -33.85 -13.47 -6.68
CA GLY A 261 -34.00 -14.93 -6.72
C GLY A 261 -33.73 -15.58 -8.08
N ASP A 262 -33.12 -14.86 -9.03
CA ASP A 262 -32.76 -15.34 -10.37
C ASP A 262 -31.22 -15.42 -10.55
N ALA A 263 -30.54 -16.01 -9.57
CA ALA A 263 -29.08 -16.08 -9.53
C ALA A 263 -28.47 -17.28 -10.25
N SER A 264 -29.25 -18.01 -11.07
CA SER A 264 -28.82 -19.26 -11.69
C SER A 264 -27.53 -19.13 -12.52
N ALA A 265 -27.36 -18.00 -13.22
CA ALA A 265 -26.16 -17.70 -13.99
C ALA A 265 -24.91 -17.43 -13.14
N TYR A 266 -25.06 -17.18 -11.84
CA TYR A 266 -24.01 -16.81 -10.90
C TYR A 266 -23.78 -17.86 -9.80
N GLU A 267 -24.51 -18.98 -9.85
CA GLU A 267 -24.53 -19.98 -8.77
C GLU A 267 -23.14 -20.57 -8.49
N GLU A 268 -22.31 -20.66 -9.52
CA GLU A 268 -20.92 -21.14 -9.42
C GLU A 268 -20.07 -20.34 -8.43
N TRP A 269 -20.29 -19.03 -8.30
CA TRP A 269 -19.58 -18.14 -7.37
C TRP A 269 -20.42 -17.77 -6.14
N ALA A 270 -21.59 -18.38 -5.95
CA ALA A 270 -22.53 -17.96 -4.92
C ALA A 270 -21.94 -17.93 -3.50
N PRO A 271 -21.12 -18.91 -3.06
CA PRO A 271 -20.49 -18.84 -1.74
C PRO A 271 -19.56 -17.63 -1.57
N ALA A 272 -18.75 -17.31 -2.59
CA ALA A 272 -17.87 -16.14 -2.54
C ALA A 272 -18.67 -14.82 -2.57
N LEU A 273 -19.71 -14.73 -3.40
CA LEU A 273 -20.57 -13.54 -3.48
C LEU A 273 -21.33 -13.28 -2.18
N ARG A 274 -21.84 -14.32 -1.51
CA ARG A 274 -22.52 -14.19 -0.21
C ARG A 274 -21.58 -13.76 0.92
N ALA A 275 -20.29 -14.08 0.82
CA ALA A 275 -19.28 -13.68 1.80
C ALA A 275 -18.84 -12.22 1.66
N LEU A 276 -19.12 -11.55 0.54
CA LEU A 276 -18.83 -10.13 0.35
C LEU A 276 -19.67 -9.25 1.31
N PRO A 277 -19.22 -8.03 1.61
CA PRO A 277 -19.99 -7.10 2.43
C PRO A 277 -21.35 -6.78 1.83
N THR A 278 -22.38 -6.76 2.68
CA THR A 278 -23.74 -6.38 2.29
C THR A 278 -23.99 -4.88 2.33
N ARG A 279 -23.06 -4.12 2.93
CA ARG A 279 -23.06 -2.67 3.02
C ARG A 279 -21.70 -2.15 2.59
N ALA A 280 -21.70 -0.97 1.98
CA ALA A 280 -20.46 -0.28 1.68
C ALA A 280 -19.70 0.03 2.98
N SER A 281 -18.40 -0.20 2.95
CA SER A 281 -17.51 -0.06 4.11
C SER A 281 -16.51 1.07 3.98
N SER A 282 -16.32 1.61 2.77
CA SER A 282 -15.48 2.79 2.56
C SER A 282 -16.24 4.10 2.82
N SER A 283 -15.52 5.21 2.72
CA SER A 283 -16.12 6.54 2.84
C SER A 283 -17.04 6.91 1.69
N LEU A 284 -17.10 6.11 0.60
CA LEU A 284 -18.04 6.34 -0.50
C LEU A 284 -19.50 6.35 -0.01
N ALA A 285 -19.80 5.61 1.07
CA ALA A 285 -21.10 5.59 1.73
C ALA A 285 -21.36 6.81 2.64
N TRP A 286 -20.35 7.60 2.98
CA TRP A 286 -20.47 8.71 3.93
C TRP A 286 -21.00 9.97 3.28
N ASN A 287 -21.70 10.80 4.06
CA ASN A 287 -22.02 12.15 3.68
C ASN A 287 -20.74 13.01 3.76
N ALA A 288 -20.48 13.80 2.71
CA ALA A 288 -19.27 14.63 2.66
C ALA A 288 -19.30 15.79 3.66
N ASP A 289 -20.49 16.31 4.00
CA ASP A 289 -20.64 17.37 4.99
C ASP A 289 -20.42 16.83 6.41
N ASP A 290 -20.86 15.60 6.68
CA ASP A 290 -20.52 14.88 7.93
C ASP A 290 -19.01 14.67 8.04
N LEU A 291 -18.34 14.30 6.94
CA LEU A 291 -16.88 14.19 6.91
C LEU A 291 -16.21 15.55 7.08
N GLY A 292 -16.74 16.62 6.48
CA GLY A 292 -16.23 17.99 6.63
C GLY A 292 -16.33 18.49 8.07
N ALA A 293 -17.47 18.25 8.71
CA ALA A 293 -17.71 18.61 10.11
C ALA A 293 -16.76 17.91 11.10
N VAL A 294 -16.24 16.74 10.72
CA VAL A 294 -15.38 15.93 11.59
C VAL A 294 -13.91 16.10 11.23
N ALA A 295 -13.55 15.90 9.97
CA ALA A 295 -12.17 15.73 9.50
C ALA A 295 -11.65 16.89 8.64
N GLY A 296 -12.44 17.94 8.45
CA GLY A 296 -12.07 19.15 7.70
C GLY A 296 -12.47 19.13 6.22
N GLU A 297 -12.51 20.32 5.64
CA GLU A 297 -13.08 20.58 4.31
C GLU A 297 -12.24 20.01 3.15
N ASP A 298 -10.91 19.93 3.32
CA ASP A 298 -10.02 19.38 2.29
C ASP A 298 -10.31 17.89 2.03
N LEU A 299 -10.52 17.10 3.08
CA LEU A 299 -10.87 15.69 2.95
C LEU A 299 -12.31 15.51 2.44
N ALA A 300 -13.24 16.38 2.87
CA ALA A 300 -14.60 16.39 2.36
C ALA A 300 -14.66 16.65 0.85
N ASN A 301 -13.92 17.64 0.36
CA ASN A 301 -13.84 17.95 -1.07
C ASN A 301 -13.27 16.78 -1.88
N ARG A 302 -12.22 16.15 -1.36
CA ARG A 302 -11.66 14.94 -1.96
C ARG A 302 -12.69 13.82 -2.08
N LEU A 303 -13.52 13.60 -1.06
CA LEU A 303 -14.62 12.64 -1.12
C LEU A 303 -15.68 13.05 -2.15
N ARG A 304 -16.07 14.33 -2.22
CA ARG A 304 -17.04 14.83 -3.23
C ARG A 304 -16.54 14.59 -4.65
N GLU A 305 -15.26 14.84 -4.91
CA GLU A 305 -14.63 14.58 -6.20
C GLU A 305 -14.58 13.09 -6.53
N TYR A 306 -14.20 12.25 -5.56
CA TYR A 306 -14.20 10.81 -5.73
C TYR A 306 -15.61 10.30 -6.08
N ARG A 307 -16.64 10.67 -5.33
CA ARG A 307 -18.04 10.32 -5.62
C ARG A 307 -18.50 10.82 -7.00
N ARG A 308 -18.15 12.05 -7.36
CA ARG A 308 -18.44 12.61 -8.68
C ARG A 308 -17.77 11.77 -9.79
N SER A 309 -16.53 11.34 -9.60
CA SER A 309 -15.82 10.52 -10.58
C SER A 309 -16.51 9.17 -10.81
N VAL A 310 -17.02 8.52 -9.76
CA VAL A 310 -17.80 7.27 -9.86
C VAL A 310 -19.11 7.51 -10.59
N LYS A 311 -19.82 8.59 -10.26
CA LYS A 311 -21.08 8.96 -10.91
C LYS A 311 -20.89 9.28 -12.40
N VAL A 312 -19.80 9.95 -12.78
CA VAL A 312 -19.46 10.21 -14.19
C VAL A 312 -19.24 8.91 -14.97
N GLN A 313 -18.56 7.92 -14.38
CA GLN A 313 -18.41 6.60 -15.01
C GLN A 313 -19.75 5.89 -15.20
N TYR A 314 -20.64 5.95 -14.21
CA TYR A 314 -21.99 5.41 -14.32
C TYR A 314 -22.80 6.11 -15.41
N ASP A 315 -22.83 7.45 -15.42
CA ASP A 315 -23.61 8.26 -16.37
C ASP A 315 -23.12 8.13 -17.82
N ALA A 316 -21.85 7.74 -18.01
CA ALA A 316 -21.31 7.43 -19.33
C ALA A 316 -21.90 6.14 -19.92
N LEU A 317 -22.48 5.26 -19.10
CA LEU A 317 -23.00 3.95 -19.49
C LEU A 317 -24.53 3.86 -19.37
N PHE A 318 -25.09 4.39 -18.29
CA PHE A 318 -26.50 4.28 -17.94
C PHE A 318 -27.15 5.67 -17.91
N PRO A 319 -28.39 5.84 -18.42
CA PRO A 319 -29.35 4.79 -18.78
C PRO A 319 -29.20 4.24 -20.21
N ALA A 320 -28.27 4.75 -21.02
CA ALA A 320 -28.17 4.41 -22.45
C ALA A 320 -28.10 2.90 -22.71
N LEU A 321 -27.29 2.15 -21.97
CA LEU A 321 -27.20 0.70 -22.09
C LEU A 321 -28.48 -0.03 -21.64
N CYS A 322 -29.20 0.50 -20.65
CA CYS A 322 -30.50 -0.06 -20.23
C CYS A 322 -31.55 0.06 -21.33
N GLU A 323 -31.50 1.14 -22.11
CA GLU A 323 -32.45 1.39 -23.20
C GLU A 323 -32.10 0.59 -24.46
N GLN A 324 -30.80 0.46 -24.76
CA GLN A 324 -30.32 -0.18 -25.98
C GLN A 324 -30.26 -1.70 -25.90
N VAL A 325 -29.93 -2.26 -24.72
CA VAL A 325 -29.73 -3.70 -24.50
C VAL A 325 -30.35 -4.14 -23.16
N PRO A 326 -31.67 -3.96 -22.96
CA PRO A 326 -32.36 -4.19 -21.67
C PRO A 326 -32.25 -5.64 -21.16
N GLU A 327 -32.06 -6.61 -22.05
CA GLU A 327 -31.83 -8.02 -21.70
C GLU A 327 -30.49 -8.23 -20.98
N ALA A 328 -29.45 -7.47 -21.34
CA ALA A 328 -28.13 -7.52 -20.72
C ALA A 328 -28.01 -6.56 -19.54
N PHE A 329 -28.69 -5.42 -19.62
CA PHE A 329 -28.64 -4.35 -18.62
C PHE A 329 -30.04 -3.95 -18.16
N PRO A 330 -30.74 -4.79 -17.40
CA PRO A 330 -32.10 -4.47 -16.98
C PRO A 330 -32.11 -3.26 -16.03
N ALA A 331 -33.05 -2.34 -16.25
CA ALA A 331 -33.19 -1.12 -15.45
C ALA A 331 -33.40 -1.38 -13.94
N ARG A 332 -33.88 -2.57 -13.55
CA ARG A 332 -33.96 -2.98 -12.12
C ARG A 332 -32.60 -3.00 -11.43
N ALA A 333 -31.56 -3.41 -12.16
CA ALA A 333 -30.20 -3.58 -11.65
C ALA A 333 -29.40 -2.30 -11.87
N PHE A 334 -29.49 -1.74 -13.08
CA PHE A 334 -28.61 -0.68 -13.56
C PHE A 334 -29.28 0.70 -13.66
N GLY A 335 -30.59 0.80 -13.40
CA GLY A 335 -31.28 2.09 -13.28
C GLY A 335 -31.15 2.71 -11.88
N ASP A 336 -30.68 1.93 -10.90
CA ASP A 336 -30.40 2.37 -9.54
C ASP A 336 -28.89 2.54 -9.34
N TYR A 337 -28.44 3.79 -9.28
CA TYR A 337 -27.03 4.14 -9.05
C TYR A 337 -26.49 3.52 -7.75
N ALA A 338 -27.31 3.32 -6.71
CA ALA A 338 -26.83 2.77 -5.45
C ALA A 338 -26.31 1.33 -5.58
N LYS A 339 -26.88 0.53 -6.50
CA LYS A 339 -26.40 -0.84 -6.78
C LYS A 339 -25.06 -0.83 -7.50
N PHE A 340 -24.86 0.11 -8.42
CA PHE A 340 -23.58 0.33 -9.06
C PHE A 340 -22.53 0.84 -8.07
N GLU A 341 -22.87 1.85 -7.26
CA GLU A 341 -21.99 2.43 -6.23
C GLU A 341 -21.54 1.35 -5.22
N ARG A 342 -22.45 0.46 -4.79
CA ARG A 342 -22.10 -0.68 -3.92
C ARG A 342 -21.13 -1.66 -4.58
N ALA A 343 -21.36 -2.04 -5.83
CA ALA A 343 -20.45 -2.94 -6.55
C ALA A 343 -19.07 -2.29 -6.77
N TYR A 344 -19.06 -0.99 -7.06
CA TYR A 344 -17.84 -0.19 -7.19
C TYR A 344 -17.05 -0.13 -5.87
N ASP A 345 -17.74 0.08 -4.75
CA ASP A 345 -17.15 0.07 -3.41
C ASP A 345 -16.49 -1.28 -3.11
N ILE A 346 -17.23 -2.38 -3.30
CA ILE A 346 -16.72 -3.73 -3.09
C ILE A 346 -15.48 -3.99 -3.94
N TRP A 347 -15.54 -3.68 -5.24
CA TRP A 347 -14.39 -3.91 -6.12
C TRP A 347 -13.17 -3.10 -5.67
N THR A 348 -13.36 -1.81 -5.38
CA THR A 348 -12.26 -0.92 -5.00
C THR A 348 -11.62 -1.30 -3.67
N SER A 349 -12.41 -1.77 -2.69
CA SER A 349 -11.89 -2.14 -1.38
C SER A 349 -11.28 -3.55 -1.32
N TYR A 350 -11.69 -4.49 -2.18
CA TYR A 350 -11.33 -5.90 -2.04
C TYR A 350 -10.60 -6.52 -3.23
N ALA A 351 -10.65 -5.92 -4.42
CA ALA A 351 -9.89 -6.42 -5.56
C ALA A 351 -8.39 -6.16 -5.38
N MET A 352 -7.60 -7.08 -5.88
CA MET A 352 -6.14 -7.07 -5.83
C MET A 352 -5.61 -7.09 -7.26
N LYS A 353 -4.58 -6.28 -7.51
CA LYS A 353 -3.79 -6.39 -8.74
C LYS A 353 -2.84 -7.57 -8.62
N VAL A 354 -3.00 -8.54 -9.50
CA VAL A 354 -2.15 -9.72 -9.60
C VAL A 354 -1.44 -9.75 -10.94
N GLN A 355 -0.18 -10.19 -10.96
CA GLN A 355 0.63 -10.29 -12.16
C GLN A 355 0.89 -11.76 -12.47
N ASP A 356 0.64 -12.13 -13.71
CA ASP A 356 1.07 -13.40 -14.27
C ASP A 356 2.58 -13.33 -14.56
N PRO A 357 3.42 -14.14 -13.89
CA PRO A 357 4.88 -14.10 -14.09
C PRO A 357 5.35 -14.66 -15.44
N ASP A 358 4.47 -15.31 -16.21
CA ASP A 358 4.81 -15.83 -17.54
C ASP A 358 4.50 -14.80 -18.64
N SER A 359 3.37 -14.08 -18.54
CA SER A 359 2.96 -13.06 -19.53
C SER A 359 3.25 -11.62 -19.13
N LEU A 360 3.61 -11.38 -17.86
CA LEU A 360 3.74 -10.07 -17.20
C LEU A 360 2.45 -9.24 -17.17
N GLN A 361 1.33 -9.83 -17.60
CA GLN A 361 0.04 -9.17 -17.61
C GLN A 361 -0.46 -8.95 -16.19
N ILE A 362 -0.95 -7.74 -15.91
CA ILE A 362 -1.62 -7.41 -14.66
C ILE A 362 -3.13 -7.62 -14.85
N ARG A 363 -3.74 -8.30 -13.89
CA ARG A 363 -5.18 -8.55 -13.78
C ARG A 363 -5.69 -8.02 -12.45
N GLU A 364 -6.96 -7.65 -12.38
CA GLU A 364 -7.62 -7.33 -11.12
C GLU A 364 -8.57 -8.46 -10.72
N VAL A 365 -8.40 -8.97 -9.49
CA VAL A 365 -9.17 -10.11 -8.99
C VAL A 365 -9.52 -9.94 -7.51
N ILE A 366 -10.72 -10.37 -7.10
CA ILE A 366 -11.00 -10.66 -5.69
C ILE A 366 -10.58 -12.09 -5.42
N VAL A 367 -9.86 -12.30 -4.32
CA VAL A 367 -9.33 -13.62 -3.91
C VAL A 367 -10.14 -14.15 -2.72
N PRO A 368 -11.02 -15.15 -2.91
CA PRO A 368 -11.81 -15.75 -1.84
C PRO A 368 -10.96 -16.16 -0.63
N GLY A 369 -11.46 -15.83 0.56
CA GLY A 369 -10.76 -16.03 1.83
C GLY A 369 -9.66 -15.01 2.13
N VAL A 370 -8.87 -14.63 1.12
CA VAL A 370 -7.77 -13.66 1.31
C VAL A 370 -8.26 -12.23 1.45
N PHE A 371 -9.39 -11.86 0.83
CA PHE A 371 -9.98 -10.52 0.99
C PHE A 371 -10.42 -10.20 2.43
N LEU A 372 -10.47 -11.19 3.32
CA LEU A 372 -10.72 -11.02 4.76
C LEU A 372 -9.45 -10.65 5.56
N CYS A 373 -8.26 -10.68 4.95
CA CYS A 373 -7.03 -10.28 5.62
C CYS A 373 -7.02 -8.76 5.79
N ASN A 374 -7.03 -8.29 7.04
CA ASN A 374 -7.06 -6.86 7.33
C ASN A 374 -5.69 -6.18 7.21
N HIS A 375 -5.69 -4.86 7.11
CA HIS A 375 -4.47 -4.09 7.02
C HIS A 375 -3.70 -4.03 8.35
N SER A 376 -2.36 -4.10 8.29
CA SER A 376 -1.48 -3.74 9.41
C SER A 376 -0.20 -3.07 8.92
N LEU A 377 0.32 -2.12 9.70
CA LEU A 377 1.67 -1.56 9.50
C LEU A 377 2.77 -2.62 9.68
N SER A 378 2.46 -3.66 10.45
CA SER A 378 3.30 -4.83 10.67
C SER A 378 2.65 -6.09 10.09
N ALA A 379 2.27 -6.04 8.83
CA ALA A 379 1.57 -7.12 8.15
C ALA A 379 2.35 -8.44 8.15
N HIS A 380 1.59 -9.53 8.06
CA HIS A 380 2.15 -10.86 7.85
C HIS A 380 2.62 -11.07 6.43
N SER A 381 1.92 -10.47 5.45
CA SER A 381 2.32 -10.47 4.05
C SER A 381 2.26 -9.07 3.45
N VAL A 382 3.32 -8.69 2.75
CA VAL A 382 3.43 -7.39 2.05
C VAL A 382 3.71 -7.54 0.55
N ARG A 383 3.91 -8.79 0.09
CA ARG A 383 4.18 -9.18 -1.30
C ARG A 383 3.37 -10.41 -1.65
N TYR A 384 2.22 -10.18 -2.28
CA TYR A 384 1.27 -11.22 -2.63
C TYR A 384 0.61 -10.97 -4.00
N THR A 385 1.20 -10.10 -4.81
CA THR A 385 0.65 -9.70 -6.11
C THR A 385 1.18 -10.52 -7.28
N SER A 386 2.10 -11.46 -7.07
CA SER A 386 2.62 -12.34 -8.14
C SER A 386 1.94 -13.70 -8.06
N LEU A 387 1.42 -14.18 -9.19
CA LEU A 387 0.78 -15.49 -9.28
C LEU A 387 1.82 -16.62 -9.33
N GLU A 388 1.39 -17.83 -9.00
CA GLU A 388 2.21 -19.03 -9.15
C GLU A 388 2.48 -19.34 -10.63
N ARG A 389 3.75 -19.52 -11.00
CA ARG A 389 4.16 -19.84 -12.37
C ARG A 389 3.49 -21.12 -12.87
N GLY A 390 3.01 -21.13 -14.12
CA GLY A 390 2.40 -22.28 -14.77
C GLY A 390 0.95 -22.59 -14.33
N THR A 391 0.61 -22.45 -13.04
CA THR A 391 -0.77 -22.73 -12.54
C THR A 391 -1.63 -21.46 -12.41
N LYS A 392 -1.01 -20.28 -12.38
CA LYS A 392 -1.63 -18.98 -12.07
C LYS A 392 -2.36 -18.93 -10.73
N ALA A 393 -2.11 -19.87 -9.81
CA ALA A 393 -2.74 -19.85 -8.49
C ALA A 393 -2.25 -18.63 -7.68
N PHE A 394 -3.16 -17.99 -6.97
CA PHE A 394 -2.80 -16.98 -5.97
C PHE A 394 -2.14 -17.65 -4.77
N ARG A 395 -1.07 -17.04 -4.23
CA ARG A 395 -0.37 -17.51 -3.03
C ARG A 395 -0.17 -16.37 -2.04
N LEU A 396 -0.70 -16.54 -0.83
CA LEU A 396 -0.44 -15.67 0.29
C LEU A 396 0.75 -16.22 1.09
N GLU A 397 1.96 -15.79 0.74
CA GLU A 397 3.17 -16.17 1.47
C GLU A 397 3.47 -15.15 2.57
N LEU A 398 3.83 -15.64 3.75
CA LEU A 398 4.10 -14.79 4.90
C LEU A 398 5.54 -14.28 4.90
N SER A 399 5.74 -12.96 4.92
CA SER A 399 7.03 -12.35 5.28
C SER A 399 7.30 -12.40 6.79
N ARG A 400 6.23 -12.49 7.60
CA ARG A 400 6.28 -12.57 9.06
C ARG A 400 5.47 -13.79 9.51
N GLY A 401 6.08 -14.70 10.27
CA GLY A 401 5.36 -15.87 10.77
C GLY A 401 4.29 -15.51 11.82
N CYS A 402 3.26 -16.34 11.92
CA CYS A 402 2.17 -16.20 12.90
C CYS A 402 2.05 -17.44 13.78
N VAL A 403 1.51 -17.26 14.99
CA VAL A 403 1.07 -18.38 15.83
C VAL A 403 -0.40 -18.70 15.62
N GLU A 404 -0.80 -19.90 16.01
CA GLU A 404 -2.21 -20.29 16.06
C GLU A 404 -3.05 -19.25 16.82
N GLY A 405 -4.22 -18.94 16.27
CA GLY A 405 -5.14 -17.94 16.78
C GLY A 405 -4.81 -16.49 16.42
N GLU A 406 -3.61 -16.19 15.93
CA GLU A 406 -3.22 -14.83 15.51
C GLU A 406 -3.96 -14.41 14.24
N ALA A 407 -4.48 -13.17 14.22
CA ALA A 407 -5.11 -12.59 13.03
C ALA A 407 -4.07 -12.38 11.93
N ILE A 408 -4.33 -12.93 10.75
CA ILE A 408 -3.47 -12.78 9.58
C ILE A 408 -3.82 -11.46 8.90
N THR A 409 -2.79 -10.65 8.70
CA THR A 409 -2.90 -9.29 8.18
C THR A 409 -2.01 -9.12 6.97
N ILE A 410 -2.44 -8.26 6.04
CA ILE A 410 -1.69 -7.90 4.84
C ILE A 410 -1.40 -6.40 4.80
N SER A 411 -0.43 -5.99 3.99
CA SER A 411 -0.25 -4.57 3.68
C SER A 411 -1.06 -4.21 2.46
N TYR A 412 -2.06 -3.33 2.60
CA TYR A 412 -2.80 -2.75 1.48
C TYR A 412 -1.93 -1.80 0.64
N GLY A 413 -0.73 -1.47 1.13
CA GLY A 413 0.19 -0.53 0.54
C GLY A 413 0.67 0.50 1.56
N ARG A 414 1.49 1.44 1.08
CA ARG A 414 1.98 2.59 1.86
C ARG A 414 0.99 3.76 1.75
N LEU A 415 -0.20 3.55 2.29
CA LEU A 415 -1.29 4.51 2.21
C LEU A 415 -1.23 5.47 3.41
N ASP A 416 -1.45 6.77 3.15
CA ASP A 416 -1.66 7.75 4.22
C ASP A 416 -3.04 7.54 4.87
N ASN A 417 -3.33 8.23 5.98
CA ASN A 417 -4.61 8.05 6.65
C ASN A 417 -5.79 8.62 5.85
N ALA A 418 -5.58 9.56 4.94
CA ALA A 418 -6.64 10.07 4.07
C ALA A 418 -7.06 9.01 3.02
N ASP A 419 -6.10 8.30 2.43
CA ASP A 419 -6.31 7.20 1.49
C ASP A 419 -6.96 5.99 2.17
N LEU A 420 -6.50 5.64 3.37
CA LEU A 420 -7.11 4.56 4.17
C LEU A 420 -8.56 4.86 4.51
N LEU A 421 -8.86 6.10 4.91
CA LEU A 421 -10.23 6.53 5.13
C LEU A 421 -11.06 6.47 3.86
N MET A 422 -10.51 6.99 2.76
CA MET A 422 -11.25 7.15 1.52
C MET A 422 -11.64 5.81 0.88
N PHE A 423 -10.72 4.85 0.87
CA PHE A 423 -10.91 3.58 0.16
C PHE A 423 -11.29 2.41 1.06
N TYR A 424 -11.08 2.52 2.38
CA TYR A 424 -11.30 1.41 3.31
C TYR A 424 -12.07 1.80 4.58
N GLY A 425 -12.36 3.08 4.81
CA GLY A 425 -13.22 3.53 5.91
C GLY A 425 -12.58 3.44 7.30
N PHE A 426 -11.25 3.43 7.41
CA PHE A 426 -10.54 3.46 8.70
C PHE A 426 -9.27 4.32 8.64
N SER A 427 -8.75 4.72 9.80
CA SER A 427 -7.44 5.37 9.94
C SER A 427 -6.60 4.66 10.99
N LEU A 428 -5.28 4.82 10.91
CA LEU A 428 -4.32 4.14 11.77
C LEU A 428 -3.60 5.10 12.69
N GLU A 429 -3.45 4.68 13.95
CA GLU A 429 -2.50 5.29 14.87
C GLU A 429 -1.09 5.10 14.33
N ASN A 430 -0.25 6.11 14.49
CA ASN A 430 1.16 6.01 14.24
C ASN A 430 1.55 5.60 12.80
N ASN A 431 0.68 5.85 11.80
CA ASN A 431 0.96 5.57 10.39
C ASN A 431 2.21 6.35 9.90
N PRO A 432 3.32 5.68 9.55
CA PRO A 432 4.55 6.33 9.10
C PRO A 432 4.42 7.00 7.74
N TYR A 433 3.38 6.65 6.96
CA TYR A 433 3.11 7.19 5.63
C TYR A 433 2.16 8.38 5.65
N ASP A 434 1.70 8.78 6.84
CA ASP A 434 0.73 9.86 6.96
C ASP A 434 1.30 11.22 6.56
N ARG A 435 0.43 12.08 6.02
CA ARG A 435 0.81 13.39 5.49
C ARG A 435 -0.36 14.37 5.57
N VAL A 436 -0.04 15.65 5.68
CA VAL A 436 -1.00 16.76 5.62
C VAL A 436 -0.91 17.40 4.25
N SER A 437 -2.02 17.40 3.49
CA SER A 437 -2.10 18.10 2.20
C SER A 437 -2.13 19.61 2.41
N LEU A 438 -1.37 20.36 1.61
CA LEU A 438 -1.36 21.82 1.59
C LEU A 438 -2.05 22.38 0.33
N HIS A 439 -2.90 21.57 -0.33
CA HIS A 439 -3.56 21.98 -1.57
C HIS A 439 -4.38 23.27 -1.42
N SER A 440 -5.06 23.45 -0.28
CA SER A 440 -5.80 24.68 0.02
C SER A 440 -4.92 25.93 0.17
N ILE A 441 -3.60 25.77 0.24
CA ILE A 441 -2.60 26.85 0.27
C ILE A 441 -2.06 27.13 -1.12
N THR A 442 -1.71 26.09 -1.87
CA THR A 442 -0.98 26.23 -3.14
C THR A 442 -1.86 26.30 -4.37
N GLY A 443 -3.07 25.74 -4.32
CA GLY A 443 -3.88 25.48 -5.50
C GLY A 443 -3.20 24.50 -6.47
N ASP A 444 -3.63 24.54 -7.73
CA ASP A 444 -3.04 23.79 -8.83
C ASP A 444 -1.83 24.54 -9.43
N ALA A 445 -0.79 23.78 -9.79
CA ALA A 445 0.36 24.35 -10.50
C ALA A 445 0.05 24.53 -12.00
N ASN A 446 0.49 25.66 -12.56
CA ASN A 446 0.48 25.85 -14.01
C ASN A 446 1.72 25.22 -14.67
N GLU A 447 1.72 25.16 -16.01
CA GLU A 447 2.80 24.52 -16.78
C GLU A 447 4.17 25.14 -16.51
N THR A 448 4.25 26.47 -16.38
CA THR A 448 5.51 27.16 -16.10
C THR A 448 6.07 26.80 -14.73
N GLN A 449 5.22 26.73 -13.72
CA GLN A 449 5.60 26.28 -12.37
C GLN A 449 6.03 24.82 -12.37
N LEU A 450 5.34 23.97 -13.13
CA LEU A 450 5.70 22.56 -13.26
C LEU A 450 7.08 22.39 -13.90
N GLU A 451 7.40 23.16 -14.93
CA GLU A 451 8.72 23.15 -15.56
C GLU A 451 9.82 23.63 -14.60
N ALA A 452 9.55 24.68 -13.83
CA ALA A 452 10.46 25.14 -12.78
C ALA A 452 10.70 24.09 -11.69
N LEU A 453 9.65 23.35 -11.30
CA LEU A 453 9.77 22.21 -10.40
C LEU A 453 10.61 21.08 -11.01
N ARG A 454 10.49 20.80 -12.31
CA ARG A 454 11.34 19.80 -13.01
C ARG A 454 12.82 20.22 -12.99
N HIS A 455 13.11 21.48 -13.31
CA HIS A 455 14.48 22.00 -13.24
C HIS A 455 15.05 21.91 -11.83
N ALA A 456 14.31 22.37 -10.83
CA ALA A 456 14.71 22.27 -9.43
C ALA A 456 14.91 20.80 -9.01
N SER A 457 14.06 19.89 -9.52
CA SER A 457 14.18 18.46 -9.21
C SER A 457 15.51 17.87 -9.66
N ASN A 458 16.00 18.29 -10.83
CA ASN A 458 17.30 17.87 -11.34
C ASN A 458 18.44 18.45 -10.48
N ALA A 459 18.32 19.71 -10.05
CA ALA A 459 19.37 20.40 -9.30
C ALA A 459 19.58 19.85 -7.88
N CYS A 460 18.51 19.38 -7.22
CA CYS A 460 18.60 18.78 -5.89
C CYS A 460 18.50 17.24 -5.89
N GLU A 461 18.49 16.60 -7.06
CA GLU A 461 18.34 15.15 -7.22
C GLU A 461 17.08 14.59 -6.49
N HIS A 462 16.01 15.40 -6.43
CA HIS A 462 14.78 15.07 -5.73
C HIS A 462 13.55 15.51 -6.53
N ASP A 463 12.58 14.61 -6.71
CA ASP A 463 11.35 14.93 -7.47
C ASP A 463 10.42 15.88 -6.69
N LEU A 464 10.43 17.16 -7.09
CA LEU A 464 9.59 18.24 -6.58
C LEU A 464 8.30 18.43 -7.39
N THR A 465 8.09 17.69 -8.48
CA THR A 465 6.88 17.81 -9.32
C THR A 465 5.65 17.11 -8.72
N ARG A 466 5.83 16.46 -7.57
CA ARG A 466 4.80 15.69 -6.86
C ARG A 466 3.83 16.63 -6.14
N LEU A 467 2.64 16.76 -6.71
CA LEU A 467 1.55 17.57 -6.18
C LEU A 467 0.34 16.71 -5.76
N PRO A 468 -0.52 17.19 -4.85
CA PRO A 468 -0.38 18.45 -4.10
C PRO A 468 0.81 18.44 -3.12
N VAL A 469 1.28 19.62 -2.71
CA VAL A 469 2.35 19.74 -1.73
C VAL A 469 1.86 19.17 -0.39
N CYS A 470 2.67 18.35 0.27
CA CYS A 470 2.29 17.73 1.54
C CYS A 470 3.39 17.82 2.61
N LEU A 471 3.01 18.05 3.86
CA LEU A 471 3.89 17.83 5.01
C LEU A 471 3.89 16.35 5.37
N ALA A 472 5.05 15.71 5.26
CA ALA A 472 5.22 14.33 5.68
C ALA A 472 5.46 14.23 7.19
N ARG A 473 5.04 13.09 7.77
CA ARG A 473 5.26 12.78 9.17
C ARG A 473 6.73 12.67 9.58
N ASP A 474 7.62 12.32 8.66
CA ASP A 474 9.07 12.26 8.92
C ASP A 474 9.67 13.61 9.35
N GLY A 475 8.95 14.70 9.07
CA GLY A 475 9.24 16.04 9.51
C GLY A 475 10.19 16.84 8.62
N SER A 476 10.62 16.31 7.47
CA SER A 476 11.47 17.06 6.54
C SER A 476 10.72 18.27 5.97
N LEU A 477 11.36 19.45 5.99
CA LEU A 477 10.80 20.68 5.42
C LEU A 477 11.40 21.05 4.06
N ASP A 478 12.55 20.47 3.68
CA ASP A 478 13.33 20.94 2.53
C ASP A 478 12.55 20.88 1.21
N ARG A 479 11.89 19.74 0.95
CA ARG A 479 11.08 19.56 -0.26
C ARG A 479 9.86 20.46 -0.27
N VAL A 480 9.15 20.52 0.86
CA VAL A 480 7.94 21.33 1.00
C VAL A 480 8.27 22.79 0.79
N LEU A 481 9.32 23.31 1.42
CA LEU A 481 9.73 24.69 1.23
C LEU A 481 10.17 24.96 -0.21
N ALA A 482 10.96 24.07 -0.84
CA ALA A 482 11.34 24.20 -2.25
C ALA A 482 10.13 24.28 -3.19
N GLN A 483 9.12 23.42 -2.98
CA GLN A 483 7.88 23.45 -3.75
C GLN A 483 7.09 24.74 -3.49
N ILE A 484 6.91 25.12 -2.22
CA ILE A 484 6.17 26.32 -1.82
C ILE A 484 6.83 27.57 -2.41
N ARG A 485 8.16 27.67 -2.41
CA ARG A 485 8.89 28.80 -3.02
C ARG A 485 8.52 29.01 -4.50
N ILE A 486 8.47 27.93 -5.29
CA ILE A 486 8.13 27.97 -6.71
C ILE A 486 6.63 28.26 -6.91
N LEU A 487 5.76 27.69 -6.09
CA LEU A 487 4.31 27.87 -6.22
C LEU A 487 3.85 29.25 -5.76
N TYR A 488 4.54 29.81 -4.75
CA TYR A 488 4.16 31.06 -4.10
C TYR A 488 4.87 32.30 -4.68
N ALA A 489 6.15 32.20 -4.99
CA ALA A 489 6.97 33.30 -5.53
C ALA A 489 7.59 32.92 -6.90
N PRO A 490 6.79 32.51 -7.90
CA PRO A 490 7.27 31.85 -9.10
C PRO A 490 8.29 32.68 -9.86
N GLN A 491 8.05 33.98 -10.09
CA GLN A 491 8.92 34.79 -10.95
C GLN A 491 10.36 34.88 -10.43
N GLN A 492 10.55 35.12 -9.13
CA GLN A 492 11.87 35.25 -8.52
C GLN A 492 12.59 33.90 -8.45
N PHE A 493 11.86 32.86 -8.05
CA PHE A 493 12.43 31.53 -7.90
C PHE A 493 12.79 30.90 -9.25
N MET A 494 11.97 31.11 -10.28
CA MET A 494 12.27 30.66 -11.64
C MET A 494 13.54 31.30 -12.17
N GLN A 495 13.76 32.61 -11.92
CA GLN A 495 15.02 33.28 -12.29
C GLN A 495 16.24 32.69 -11.58
N TRP A 496 16.10 32.23 -10.33
CA TRP A 496 17.19 31.58 -9.62
C TRP A 496 17.43 30.15 -10.08
N CYS A 497 16.39 29.39 -10.43
CA CYS A 497 16.53 28.05 -10.99
C CYS A 497 17.27 28.03 -12.34
N GLU A 498 17.39 29.17 -13.03
CA GLU A 498 18.22 29.32 -14.24
C GLU A 498 19.72 29.51 -13.95
N LEU A 499 20.11 29.75 -12.69
CA LEU A 499 21.50 29.94 -12.29
C LEU A 499 22.18 28.61 -11.94
N ASP A 500 23.29 28.29 -12.60
CA ASP A 500 24.04 27.03 -12.40
C ASP A 500 24.48 26.78 -10.95
N GLU A 501 24.66 27.84 -10.14
CA GLU A 501 25.11 27.75 -8.75
C GLU A 501 23.96 27.70 -7.73
N TYR A 502 22.71 27.82 -8.18
CA TYR A 502 21.55 27.84 -7.28
C TYR A 502 21.10 26.42 -6.90
N HIS A 503 21.02 26.15 -5.60
CA HIS A 503 20.48 24.90 -5.09
C HIS A 503 19.10 25.13 -4.44
N PRO A 504 18.04 24.38 -4.81
CA PRO A 504 16.66 24.60 -4.32
C PRO A 504 16.46 24.58 -2.80
N PHE A 505 17.34 23.90 -2.06
CA PHE A 505 17.29 23.85 -0.58
C PHE A 505 18.05 24.99 0.10
N VAL A 506 18.77 25.81 -0.67
CA VAL A 506 19.52 26.96 -0.14
C VAL A 506 18.64 28.20 -0.16
N VAL A 507 18.58 28.87 0.99
CA VAL A 507 17.91 30.16 1.15
C VAL A 507 18.87 31.27 0.74
N VAL A 508 18.47 32.02 -0.28
CA VAL A 508 19.24 33.15 -0.83
C VAL A 508 18.68 34.49 -0.35
N ASP A 509 17.35 34.62 -0.31
CA ASP A 509 16.64 35.81 0.17
C ASP A 509 15.94 35.52 1.49
N PHE A 510 16.55 35.96 2.60
CA PHE A 510 16.04 35.71 3.95
C PHE A 510 14.77 36.51 4.25
N GLU A 511 14.58 37.65 3.59
CA GLU A 511 13.39 38.48 3.74
C GLU A 511 12.17 37.80 3.09
N LEU A 512 12.31 37.35 1.83
CA LEU A 512 11.28 36.60 1.12
C LEU A 512 10.97 35.27 1.82
N GLU A 513 12.00 34.53 2.23
CA GLU A 513 11.83 33.26 2.93
C GLU A 513 11.08 33.43 4.26
N HIS A 514 11.38 34.51 4.99
CA HIS A 514 10.65 34.85 6.21
C HIS A 514 9.18 35.15 5.92
N GLU A 515 8.84 35.88 4.85
CA GLU A 515 7.44 36.13 4.46
C GLU A 515 6.70 34.83 4.12
N ILE A 516 7.31 33.94 3.33
CA ILE A 516 6.74 32.64 2.95
C ILE A 516 6.46 31.80 4.21
N LEU A 517 7.44 31.68 5.10
CA LEU A 517 7.29 30.91 6.34
C LEU A 517 6.23 31.48 7.27
N GLN A 518 6.12 32.81 7.39
CA GLN A 518 5.09 33.43 8.21
C GLN A 518 3.69 33.06 7.73
N ARG A 519 3.44 33.21 6.42
CA ARG A 519 2.14 32.86 5.82
C ARG A 519 1.83 31.37 5.96
N LEU A 520 2.83 30.50 5.78
CA LEU A 520 2.66 29.06 5.93
C LEU A 520 2.30 28.68 7.37
N VAL A 521 3.00 29.24 8.36
CA VAL A 521 2.69 29.02 9.79
C VAL A 521 1.29 29.51 10.15
N GLU A 522 0.90 30.70 9.69
CA GLU A 522 -0.44 31.24 9.92
C GLU A 522 -1.53 30.32 9.34
N ARG A 523 -1.33 29.83 8.10
CA ARG A 523 -2.30 28.95 7.46
C ARG A 523 -2.36 27.56 8.11
N LEU A 524 -1.22 26.98 8.50
CA LEU A 524 -1.18 25.71 9.23
C LEU A 524 -1.89 25.79 10.58
N ARG A 525 -1.76 26.91 11.29
CA ARG A 525 -2.52 27.14 12.54
C ARG A 525 -4.01 27.19 12.26
N ALA A 526 -4.45 27.90 11.22
CA ALA A 526 -5.86 27.93 10.83
C ALA A 526 -6.39 26.53 10.49
N MET A 527 -5.67 25.77 9.66
CA MET A 527 -6.04 24.39 9.32
C MET A 527 -6.12 23.47 10.54
N ARG A 528 -5.20 23.61 11.50
CA ARG A 528 -5.24 22.88 12.77
C ARG A 528 -6.49 23.26 13.58
N ASP A 529 -6.81 24.54 13.65
CA ASP A 529 -7.95 25.04 14.44
C ASP A 529 -9.31 24.68 13.81
N GLU A 530 -9.35 24.36 12.50
CA GLU A 530 -10.51 23.81 11.79
C GLU A 530 -10.79 22.32 12.13
N ILE A 531 -9.81 21.56 12.64
CA ILE A 531 -10.01 20.15 13.01
C ILE A 531 -10.70 20.07 14.37
N HIS A 532 -11.96 19.62 14.38
CA HIS A 532 -12.74 19.47 15.61
C HIS A 532 -12.32 18.23 16.42
N THR A 533 -12.17 18.41 17.75
CA THR A 533 -12.08 17.29 18.70
C THR A 533 -13.49 16.76 19.00
N CYS A 534 -13.58 15.45 19.20
CA CYS A 534 -14.83 14.67 19.13
C CYS A 534 -15.72 14.77 20.39
N ASP A 535 -15.83 15.95 21.01
CA ASP A 535 -16.49 16.06 22.31
C ASP A 535 -18.01 16.36 22.22
N ASP A 536 -18.55 16.69 21.04
CA ASP A 536 -19.97 17.10 20.86
C ASP A 536 -20.78 16.28 19.84
N ILE A 537 -20.29 15.12 19.39
CA ILE A 537 -20.93 14.33 18.32
C ILE A 537 -21.99 13.37 18.89
N ASN A 538 -23.28 13.65 18.62
CA ASN A 538 -24.40 12.93 19.22
C ASN A 538 -25.26 12.09 18.25
N THR A 539 -24.96 12.05 16.95
CA THR A 539 -25.71 11.21 15.99
C THR A 539 -24.95 9.92 15.61
N PRO A 540 -25.64 8.78 15.41
CA PRO A 540 -25.00 7.51 15.06
C PRO A 540 -24.13 7.56 13.79
N ASP A 541 -24.58 8.24 12.74
CA ASP A 541 -23.84 8.34 11.47
C ASP A 541 -22.55 9.17 11.62
N LEU A 542 -22.63 10.31 12.32
CA LEU A 542 -21.45 11.07 12.68
C LEU A 542 -20.51 10.29 13.61
N THR A 543 -21.04 9.41 14.45
CA THR A 543 -20.24 8.56 15.34
C THR A 543 -19.37 7.58 14.55
N GLN A 544 -19.88 7.00 13.45
CA GLN A 544 -19.10 6.13 12.58
C GLN A 544 -17.96 6.90 11.90
N VAL A 545 -18.27 8.04 11.27
CA VAL A 545 -17.28 8.90 10.62
C VAL A 545 -16.24 9.39 11.63
N ALA A 546 -16.68 9.79 12.82
CA ALA A 546 -15.82 10.27 13.90
C ALA A 546 -14.89 9.20 14.45
N SER A 547 -15.39 7.97 14.61
CA SER A 547 -14.59 6.82 15.05
C SER A 547 -13.57 6.45 13.98
N ALA A 548 -14.00 6.33 12.72
CA ALA A 548 -13.12 5.97 11.61
C ALA A 548 -12.00 6.99 11.41
N SER A 549 -12.30 8.29 11.49
CA SER A 549 -11.35 9.39 11.27
C SER A 549 -10.60 9.83 12.53
N TYR A 550 -10.78 9.16 13.67
CA TYR A 550 -10.16 9.53 14.93
C TYR A 550 -8.63 9.69 14.81
N TRP A 551 -7.95 8.66 14.30
CA TRP A 551 -6.50 8.69 14.18
C TRP A 551 -6.01 9.64 13.10
N TYR A 552 -6.76 9.76 12.00
CA TYR A 552 -6.49 10.79 11.00
C TYR A 552 -6.43 12.17 11.66
N ARG A 553 -7.47 12.62 12.36
CA ARG A 553 -7.48 13.96 12.98
C ARG A 553 -6.31 14.17 13.94
N HIS A 554 -6.07 13.20 14.81
CA HIS A 554 -4.98 13.26 15.78
C HIS A 554 -3.60 13.37 15.11
N GLU A 555 -3.36 12.57 14.08
CA GLU A 555 -2.09 12.56 13.35
C GLU A 555 -1.90 13.81 12.49
N GLN A 556 -2.95 14.33 11.84
CA GLN A 556 -2.90 15.59 11.11
C GLN A 556 -2.49 16.75 12.03
N MET A 557 -3.11 16.87 13.21
CA MET A 557 -2.74 17.89 14.21
C MET A 557 -1.27 17.75 14.61
N ARG A 558 -0.82 16.53 14.92
CA ARG A 558 0.56 16.30 15.36
C ARG A 558 1.59 16.61 14.27
N ILE A 559 1.32 16.28 13.01
CA ILE A 559 2.20 16.62 11.88
C ILE A 559 2.27 18.14 11.73
N MET A 560 1.13 18.84 11.76
CA MET A 560 1.08 20.30 11.66
C MET A 560 1.80 20.99 12.81
N GLU A 561 1.59 20.59 14.06
CA GLU A 561 2.27 21.17 15.22
C GLU A 561 3.79 20.99 15.15
N SER A 562 4.22 19.78 14.77
CA SER A 562 5.63 19.47 14.57
C SER A 562 6.25 20.35 13.48
N ALA A 563 5.54 20.56 12.38
CA ALA A 563 5.98 21.44 11.29
C ALA A 563 6.02 22.91 11.72
N ILE A 564 4.99 23.40 12.42
CA ILE A 564 4.92 24.77 12.96
C ILE A 564 6.12 25.05 13.86
N THR A 565 6.44 24.17 14.81
CA THR A 565 7.59 24.36 15.73
C THR A 565 8.92 24.48 14.97
N ARG A 566 9.12 23.66 13.93
CA ARG A 566 10.32 23.74 13.08
C ARG A 566 10.37 25.03 12.27
N MET A 567 9.25 25.42 11.66
CA MET A 567 9.14 26.66 10.88
C MET A 567 9.34 27.90 11.74
N GLU A 568 8.85 27.92 12.97
CA GLU A 568 9.07 29.01 13.94
C GLU A 568 10.56 29.16 14.31
N SER A 569 11.27 28.03 14.43
CA SER A 569 12.72 28.03 14.66
C SER A 569 13.45 28.67 13.48
N LEU A 570 13.06 28.34 12.24
CA LEU A 570 13.61 28.95 11.02
C LEU A 570 13.27 30.44 10.93
N LEU A 571 12.04 30.84 11.27
CA LEU A 571 11.62 32.25 11.31
C LEU A 571 12.51 33.07 12.24
N HIS A 572 12.79 32.55 13.45
CA HIS A 572 13.68 33.22 14.40
C HIS A 572 15.11 33.36 13.85
N GLU A 573 15.62 32.31 13.22
CA GLU A 573 16.93 32.30 12.60
C GLU A 573 17.03 33.35 11.48
N TYR A 574 16.09 33.35 10.54
CA TYR A 574 16.09 34.26 9.40
C TYR A 574 15.87 35.71 9.81
N ALA A 575 14.97 35.98 10.76
CA ALA A 575 14.82 37.32 11.34
C ALA A 575 16.14 37.85 11.94
N THR A 576 16.92 36.97 12.58
CA THR A 576 18.23 37.34 13.15
C THR A 576 19.25 37.64 12.05
N ARG A 577 19.26 36.86 10.96
CA ARG A 577 20.15 37.08 9.80
C ARG A 577 19.83 38.40 9.10
N VAL A 578 18.55 38.71 8.86
CA VAL A 578 18.09 39.99 8.28
C VAL A 578 18.55 41.19 9.12
N ARG A 579 18.36 41.13 10.45
CA ARG A 579 18.82 42.20 11.36
C ARG A 579 20.34 42.41 11.33
N LYS A 580 21.12 41.32 11.26
CA LYS A 580 22.59 41.40 11.16
C LYS A 580 23.02 42.04 9.84
N ARG A 581 22.39 41.67 8.72
CA ARG A 581 22.64 42.28 7.40
C ARG A 581 22.40 43.79 7.43
N ASN A 582 21.26 44.22 7.96
CA ASN A 582 20.90 45.64 8.03
C ASN A 582 21.85 46.45 8.93
N ARG A 583 22.36 45.85 10.02
CA ARG A 583 23.37 46.48 10.88
C ARG A 583 24.75 46.60 10.25
N ASN A 584 25.10 45.71 9.32
CA ASN A 584 26.40 45.74 8.63
C ASN A 584 26.39 46.64 7.39
N GLN A 585 25.21 47.10 6.96
CA GLN A 585 25.02 48.04 5.84
C GLN A 585 24.84 49.50 6.31
N HIS A 586 24.86 49.74 7.62
CA HIS A 586 24.87 51.06 8.26
C HIS A 586 26.18 51.20 9.04
#